data_AF-A0A2V8Z9B8-F1
#
_entry.id   AF-A0A2V8Z9B8-F1
#
_cell.length_a   1.000
_cell.length_b   1.000
_cell.length_c   1.000
_cell.angle_alpha   90.00
_cell.angle_beta   90.00
_cell.angle_gamma   90.00
#
_symmetry.space_group_name_H-M   'P 1'
#
loop_
_entity.id
_entity.type
_entity.pdbx_description
1 polymer ?
#
loop_
_entity_poly.entity_id
_entity_poly.type
_entity_poly.pdbx_seq_one_letter_code
_entity_poly.pdbx_strand_id
1 'polypeptide(L)'
;MRVCKWNEQSLTGFDRHLGRCHCPHYGSAARLKVVRGARLFLTYLRDARIITLPSVEPPVQEPALLSVFCQWMRQQRGTGDVTLRTYSIYIRELLQRFGEKSSRFDARRLRAFVLAKSRSCGWGAVKNCAKALRMFLRFLIAEGQCAVGLDAAIPTVAHWRWLLCHATFNPKT
;
A
#
# COMPACT_ATOMS: atom_id res chain seq x y z
N MET A 1 34.48 0.67 -7.80
CA MET A 1 33.50 0.22 -6.77
C MET A 1 32.87 -1.10 -7.25
N ARG A 2 33.02 -2.22 -6.53
CA ARG A 2 32.49 -3.53 -7.00
C ARG A 2 30.95 -3.53 -6.96
N VAL A 3 30.31 -3.79 -8.09
CA VAL A 3 28.85 -3.82 -8.30
C VAL A 3 28.16 -4.82 -7.35
N CYS A 4 28.88 -5.83 -6.87
CA CYS A 4 28.42 -6.87 -5.93
C CYS A 4 27.96 -6.34 -4.55
N LYS A 5 28.23 -5.08 -4.21
CA LYS A 5 27.78 -4.48 -2.93
C LYS A 5 26.41 -3.81 -3.02
N TRP A 6 25.80 -3.72 -4.21
CA TRP A 6 24.53 -3.02 -4.39
C TRP A 6 23.35 -3.86 -3.88
N ASN A 7 22.80 -3.44 -2.74
CA ASN A 7 21.72 -4.13 -2.05
C ASN A 7 20.60 -3.18 -1.58
N GLU A 8 19.62 -3.72 -0.87
CA GLU A 8 18.50 -2.95 -0.32
C GLU A 8 18.97 -1.83 0.65
N GLN A 9 20.07 -2.04 1.35
CA GLN A 9 20.69 -1.01 2.21
C GLN A 9 21.30 0.12 1.38
N SER A 10 21.86 -0.21 0.21
CA SER A 10 22.35 0.78 -0.75
C SER A 10 21.20 1.61 -1.34
N LEU A 11 20.04 1.00 -1.61
CA LEU A 11 18.82 1.72 -1.99
C LEU A 11 18.31 2.63 -0.87
N THR A 12 18.37 2.17 0.38
CA THR A 12 17.95 2.97 1.54
C THR A 12 18.87 4.18 1.75
N GLY A 13 20.18 3.99 1.56
CA GLY A 13 21.16 5.09 1.56
C GLY A 13 20.94 6.07 0.41
N PHE A 14 20.64 5.55 -0.78
CA PHE A 14 20.33 6.35 -1.96
C PHE A 14 19.03 7.15 -1.79
N ASP A 15 17.96 6.55 -1.28
CA ASP A 15 16.71 7.25 -0.96
C ASP A 15 16.93 8.36 0.07
N ARG A 16 17.71 8.10 1.12
CA ARG A 16 18.07 9.11 2.13
C ARG A 16 18.90 10.24 1.53
N HIS A 17 19.82 9.94 0.63
CA HIS A 17 20.63 10.93 -0.08
C HIS A 17 19.75 11.81 -0.98
N LEU A 18 18.83 11.23 -1.75
CA LEU A 18 17.87 11.99 -2.57
C LEU A 18 16.94 12.88 -1.73
N GLY A 19 16.70 12.52 -0.46
CA GLY A 19 15.93 13.33 0.48
C GLY A 19 16.70 14.48 1.14
N ARG A 20 18.04 14.48 1.05
CA ARG A 20 18.90 15.45 1.77
C ARG A 20 19.79 16.26 0.84
N CYS A 21 20.18 15.72 -0.32
CA CYS A 21 21.04 16.40 -1.28
C CYS A 21 20.22 17.24 -2.26
N HIS A 22 20.69 18.46 -2.54
CA HIS A 22 20.24 19.30 -3.67
C HIS A 22 21.09 19.03 -4.93
N CYS A 23 21.42 17.77 -5.16
CA CYS A 23 22.26 17.36 -6.27
C CYS A 23 21.56 17.71 -7.60
N PRO A 24 22.20 18.46 -8.53
CA PRO A 24 21.54 19.10 -9.68
C PRO A 24 20.88 18.12 -10.66
N HIS A 25 21.27 16.84 -10.63
CA HIS A 25 20.73 15.80 -11.51
C HIS A 25 19.42 15.17 -11.04
N TYR A 26 19.02 15.37 -9.78
CA TYR A 26 17.86 14.69 -9.20
C TYR A 26 16.86 15.70 -8.62
N GLY A 27 15.96 16.17 -9.48
CA GLY A 27 14.85 17.03 -9.06
C GLY A 27 13.98 16.36 -7.99
N SER A 28 13.73 17.07 -6.89
CA SER A 28 12.99 16.62 -5.70
C SER A 28 11.61 16.01 -5.99
N ALA A 29 10.96 16.42 -7.09
CA ALA A 29 9.64 15.93 -7.50
C ALA A 29 9.62 14.47 -7.97
N ALA A 30 10.78 13.83 -8.21
CA ALA A 30 10.84 12.48 -8.77
C ALA A 30 11.40 11.41 -7.82
N ARG A 31 11.72 11.72 -6.56
CA ARG A 31 12.38 10.80 -5.61
C ARG A 31 11.74 9.40 -5.58
N LEU A 32 10.42 9.32 -5.44
CA LEU A 32 9.69 8.04 -5.44
C LEU A 32 9.80 7.29 -6.76
N LYS A 33 9.80 7.99 -7.91
CA LYS A 33 9.95 7.37 -9.23
C LYS A 33 11.38 6.86 -9.44
N VAL A 34 12.37 7.63 -9.04
CA VAL A 34 13.80 7.29 -9.14
C VAL A 34 14.12 6.08 -8.26
N VAL A 35 13.64 6.04 -7.01
CA VAL A 35 13.85 4.90 -6.10
C VAL A 35 13.14 3.64 -6.63
N ARG A 36 11.94 3.77 -7.20
CA ARG A 36 11.24 2.66 -7.86
C ARG A 36 12.02 2.13 -9.07
N GLY A 37 12.54 3.01 -9.91
CA GLY A 37 13.38 2.65 -11.06
C GLY A 37 14.66 1.92 -10.62
N ALA A 38 15.36 2.44 -9.62
CA ALA A 38 16.56 1.82 -9.05
C ALA A 38 16.26 0.42 -8.48
N ARG A 39 15.11 0.24 -7.81
CA ARG A 39 14.68 -1.08 -7.32
C ARG A 39 14.40 -2.06 -8.45
N LEU A 40 13.72 -1.65 -9.52
CA LEU A 40 13.48 -2.49 -10.70
C LEU A 40 14.79 -2.90 -11.37
N PHE A 41 15.75 -1.97 -11.47
CA PHE A 41 17.06 -2.25 -12.04
C PHE A 41 17.87 -3.24 -11.18
N LEU A 42 17.83 -3.14 -9.85
CA LEU A 42 18.45 -4.14 -8.98
C LEU A 42 17.80 -5.52 -9.11
N THR A 43 16.48 -5.60 -9.30
CA THR A 43 15.80 -6.86 -9.60
C THR A 43 16.30 -7.45 -10.91
N TYR A 44 16.39 -6.65 -11.98
CA TYR A 44 16.95 -7.09 -13.26
C TYR A 44 18.38 -7.62 -13.12
N LEU A 45 19.26 -6.88 -12.42
CA LEU A 45 20.65 -7.31 -12.22
C LEU A 45 20.76 -8.62 -11.41
N ARG A 46 19.81 -8.87 -10.50
CA ARG A 46 19.71 -10.14 -9.77
C ARG A 46 19.28 -11.27 -10.70
N ASP A 47 18.23 -11.06 -11.48
CA ASP A 47 17.69 -12.06 -12.40
C ASP A 47 18.70 -12.42 -13.49
N ALA A 48 19.45 -11.43 -13.98
CA ALA A 48 20.57 -11.59 -14.90
C ALA A 48 21.84 -12.18 -14.25
N ARG A 49 21.82 -12.52 -12.95
CA ARG A 49 22.95 -13.08 -12.17
C ARG A 49 24.22 -12.21 -12.16
N ILE A 50 24.10 -10.91 -12.46
CA ILE A 50 25.21 -9.95 -12.45
C ILE A 50 25.61 -9.59 -11.02
N ILE A 51 24.63 -9.57 -10.10
CA ILE A 51 24.87 -9.36 -8.67
C ILE A 51 24.38 -10.55 -7.85
N THR A 52 25.25 -11.06 -6.98
CA THR A 52 24.89 -12.01 -5.92
C THR A 52 24.43 -11.21 -4.71
N LEU A 53 23.17 -10.79 -4.73
CA LEU A 53 22.54 -10.25 -3.54
C LEU A 53 22.36 -11.40 -2.53
N PRO A 54 22.82 -11.29 -1.26
CA PRO A 54 22.23 -12.13 -0.23
C PRO A 54 20.73 -11.91 -0.35
N SER A 55 19.98 -13.00 -0.55
CA SER A 55 18.53 -12.92 -0.63
C SER A 55 18.10 -12.05 0.53
N VAL A 56 17.48 -10.90 0.23
CA VAL A 56 16.72 -10.19 1.24
C VAL A 56 15.89 -11.28 1.88
N GLU A 57 16.05 -11.48 3.18
CA GLU A 57 15.27 -12.46 3.94
C GLU A 57 13.85 -12.38 3.39
N PRO A 58 13.24 -13.54 3.04
CA PRO A 58 11.95 -13.55 2.37
C PRO A 58 11.07 -12.55 3.11
N PRO A 59 10.47 -11.57 2.39
CA PRO A 59 9.76 -10.48 3.03
C PRO A 59 8.83 -11.12 4.04
N VAL A 60 8.91 -10.67 5.31
CA VAL A 60 8.04 -11.01 6.44
C VAL A 60 6.85 -11.80 5.93
N GLN A 61 6.86 -13.12 6.14
CA GLN A 61 5.95 -14.10 5.51
C GLN A 61 4.68 -13.43 5.03
N GLU A 62 4.48 -13.41 3.70
CA GLU A 62 3.32 -12.72 3.12
C GLU A 62 2.06 -13.17 3.87
N PRO A 63 1.32 -12.24 4.52
CA PRO A 63 0.21 -12.60 5.38
C PRO A 63 -0.69 -13.60 4.66
N ALA A 64 -0.98 -14.75 5.29
CA ALA A 64 -1.73 -15.81 4.62
C ALA A 64 -3.05 -15.28 4.06
N LEU A 65 -3.68 -14.38 4.83
CA LEU A 65 -4.90 -13.68 4.44
C LEU A 65 -4.75 -12.80 3.19
N LEU A 66 -3.58 -12.19 2.98
CA LEU A 66 -3.29 -11.40 1.78
C LEU A 66 -3.13 -12.29 0.55
N SER A 67 -2.50 -13.46 0.69
CA SER A 67 -2.34 -14.43 -0.41
C SER A 67 -3.69 -14.97 -0.86
N VAL A 68 -4.56 -15.35 0.08
CA VAL A 68 -5.93 -15.82 -0.21
C VAL A 68 -6.75 -14.71 -0.87
N PHE A 69 -6.67 -13.47 -0.37
CA PHE A 69 -7.32 -12.32 -1.00
C PHE A 69 -6.87 -12.12 -2.46
N CYS A 70 -5.56 -12.19 -2.73
CA CYS A 70 -5.04 -12.03 -4.09
C CYS A 70 -5.57 -13.13 -5.02
N GLN A 71 -5.62 -14.37 -4.55
CA GLN A 71 -6.18 -15.49 -5.31
C GLN A 71 -7.68 -15.28 -5.59
N TRP A 72 -8.46 -14.93 -4.56
CA TRP A 72 -9.88 -14.65 -4.70
C TRP A 72 -10.16 -13.53 -5.72
N MET A 73 -9.36 -12.46 -5.70
CA MET A 73 -9.49 -11.35 -6.66
C MET A 73 -9.16 -11.75 -8.10
N ARG A 74 -8.24 -12.70 -8.31
CA ARG A 74 -7.98 -13.25 -9.65
C ARG A 74 -9.15 -14.10 -10.13
N GLN A 75 -9.65 -14.99 -9.28
CA GLN A 75 -10.72 -15.92 -9.62
C GLN A 75 -12.07 -15.22 -9.84
N GLN A 76 -12.47 -14.35 -8.91
CA GLN A 76 -13.79 -13.73 -8.94
C GLN A 76 -13.91 -12.53 -9.89
N ARG A 77 -12.79 -11.87 -10.19
CA ARG A 77 -12.81 -10.56 -10.88
C ARG A 77 -11.79 -10.40 -12.00
N GLY A 78 -10.96 -11.41 -12.27
CA GLY A 78 -9.91 -11.32 -13.28
C GLY A 78 -8.95 -10.14 -13.05
N THR A 79 -8.70 -9.76 -11.79
CA THR A 79 -7.95 -8.53 -11.50
C THR A 79 -6.47 -8.71 -11.85
N GLY A 80 -5.95 -7.83 -12.70
CA GLY A 80 -4.54 -7.87 -13.11
C GLY A 80 -3.54 -7.61 -11.97
N ASP A 81 -2.34 -8.19 -12.10
CA ASP A 81 -1.30 -8.20 -11.07
C ASP A 81 -0.82 -6.79 -10.66
N VAL A 82 -0.86 -5.81 -11.56
CA VAL A 82 -0.48 -4.42 -11.25
C VAL A 82 -1.43 -3.80 -10.22
N THR A 83 -2.73 -4.08 -10.35
CA THR A 83 -3.76 -3.63 -9.41
C THR A 83 -3.63 -4.36 -8.08
N LEU A 84 -3.39 -5.67 -8.12
CA LEU A 84 -3.17 -6.47 -6.91
C LEU A 84 -1.95 -5.99 -6.13
N ARG A 85 -0.82 -5.76 -6.78
CA ARG A 85 0.39 -5.19 -6.15
C ARG A 85 0.07 -3.85 -5.46
N THR A 86 -0.75 -3.02 -6.09
CA THR A 86 -1.17 -1.74 -5.51
C THR A 86 -2.05 -1.95 -4.26
N TYR A 87 -2.98 -2.90 -4.29
CA TYR A 87 -3.85 -3.20 -3.16
C TYR A 87 -3.08 -3.84 -2.00
N SER A 88 -2.15 -4.76 -2.30
CA SER A 88 -1.34 -5.47 -1.31
C SER A 88 -0.53 -4.52 -0.43
N ILE A 89 -0.10 -3.36 -0.93
CA ILE A 89 0.59 -2.35 -0.11
C ILE A 89 -0.30 -1.89 1.05
N TYR A 90 -1.54 -1.49 0.75
CA TYR A 90 -2.46 -0.96 1.76
C TYR A 90 -2.99 -2.05 2.69
N ILE A 91 -3.23 -3.25 2.17
CA ILE A 91 -3.71 -4.38 2.97
C ILE A 91 -2.60 -4.85 3.92
N ARG A 92 -1.34 -4.92 3.48
CA ARG A 92 -0.22 -5.27 4.37
C ARG A 92 -0.10 -4.28 5.53
N GLU A 93 -0.17 -2.99 5.27
CA GLU A 93 -0.14 -1.96 6.33
C GLU A 93 -1.34 -2.08 7.28
N LEU A 94 -2.53 -2.40 6.75
CA LEU A 94 -3.72 -2.64 7.57
C LEU A 94 -3.51 -3.84 8.51
N LEU A 95 -3.03 -4.96 7.96
CA LEU A 95 -2.79 -6.20 8.71
C LEU A 95 -1.67 -6.04 9.73
N GLN A 96 -0.62 -5.28 9.42
CA GLN A 96 0.41 -4.93 10.40
C GLN A 96 -0.15 -4.10 11.57
N ARG A 97 -1.13 -3.22 11.30
CA ARG A 97 -1.69 -2.34 12.32
C ARG A 97 -2.77 -3.00 13.19
N PHE A 98 -3.60 -3.87 12.60
CA PHE A 98 -4.76 -4.46 13.28
C PHE A 98 -4.64 -5.97 13.51
N GLY A 99 -3.68 -6.63 12.85
CA GLY A 99 -3.55 -8.09 12.80
C GLY A 99 -4.43 -8.72 11.72
N GLU A 100 -4.33 -10.04 11.58
CA GLU A 100 -5.08 -10.82 10.58
C GLU A 100 -6.47 -11.26 11.04
N LYS A 101 -6.79 -11.09 12.32
CA LYS A 101 -8.10 -11.49 12.86
C LYS A 101 -9.19 -10.53 12.36
N SER A 102 -10.13 -11.07 11.59
CA SER A 102 -11.24 -10.33 11.00
C SER A 102 -12.13 -9.62 12.05
N SER A 103 -12.27 -10.20 13.24
CA SER A 103 -12.99 -9.61 14.38
C SER A 103 -12.42 -8.29 14.90
N ARG A 104 -11.20 -7.92 14.49
CA ARG A 104 -10.56 -6.64 14.87
C ARG A 104 -10.85 -5.51 13.90
N PHE A 105 -11.51 -5.79 12.77
CA PHE A 105 -11.93 -4.77 11.82
C PHE A 105 -13.22 -4.11 12.31
N ASP A 106 -13.09 -2.87 12.77
CA ASP A 106 -14.19 -2.00 13.16
C ASP A 106 -14.27 -0.80 12.19
N ALA A 107 -15.49 -0.40 11.85
CA ALA A 107 -15.79 0.74 10.99
C ALA A 107 -15.04 2.01 11.42
N ARG A 108 -14.94 2.28 12.73
CA ARG A 108 -14.24 3.45 13.26
C ARG A 108 -12.73 3.39 12.97
N ARG A 109 -12.11 2.24 13.22
CA ARG A 109 -10.68 1.99 13.00
C ARG A 109 -10.32 2.07 11.52
N LEU A 110 -11.17 1.52 10.65
CA LEU A 110 -10.99 1.58 9.20
C LEU A 110 -11.08 3.02 8.66
N ARG A 111 -12.05 3.81 9.11
CA ARG A 111 -12.16 5.24 8.75
C ARG A 111 -10.94 6.02 9.21
N ALA A 112 -10.49 5.80 10.44
CA ALA A 112 -9.30 6.45 10.98
C ALA A 112 -8.03 6.08 10.19
N PHE A 113 -7.91 4.83 9.72
CA PHE A 113 -6.81 4.40 8.87
C PHE A 113 -6.79 5.15 7.52
N VAL A 114 -7.94 5.25 6.84
CA VAL A 114 -8.05 5.99 5.57
C VAL A 114 -7.76 7.48 5.76
N LEU A 115 -8.25 8.08 6.87
CA LEU A 115 -7.98 9.48 7.20
C LEU A 115 -6.51 9.74 7.53
N ALA A 116 -5.84 8.82 8.24
CA ALA A 116 -4.41 8.93 8.47
C ALA A 116 -3.63 8.93 7.15
N LYS A 117 -4.04 8.11 6.18
CA LYS A 117 -3.44 8.06 4.85
C LYS A 117 -3.66 9.32 4.03
N SER A 118 -4.81 10.00 4.16
CA SER A 118 -5.03 11.26 3.45
C SER A 118 -4.16 12.41 3.95
N ARG A 119 -3.72 12.36 5.22
CA ARG A 119 -2.78 13.34 5.77
C ARG A 119 -1.34 13.13 5.28
N SER A 120 -0.97 11.89 4.96
CA SER A 120 0.41 11.53 4.60
C SER A 120 0.64 11.33 3.10
N CYS A 121 -0.42 11.22 2.28
CA CYS A 121 -0.31 10.81 0.88
C CYS A 121 -1.25 11.61 -0.03
N GLY A 122 -0.85 11.75 -1.30
CA GLY A 122 -1.68 12.40 -2.32
C GLY A 122 -2.98 11.65 -2.61
N TRP A 123 -3.95 12.39 -3.17
CA TRP A 123 -5.33 11.92 -3.41
C TRP A 123 -5.43 10.55 -4.13
N GLY A 124 -4.62 10.32 -5.17
CA GLY A 124 -4.63 9.06 -5.90
C GLY A 124 -4.29 7.84 -5.03
N ALA A 125 -3.39 8.02 -4.06
CA ALA A 125 -3.05 6.97 -3.10
C ALA A 125 -4.20 6.70 -2.13
N VAL A 126 -4.87 7.74 -1.64
CA VAL A 126 -6.04 7.60 -0.76
C VAL A 126 -7.20 6.89 -1.47
N LYS A 127 -7.43 7.24 -2.74
CA LYS A 127 -8.44 6.57 -3.58
C LYS A 127 -8.12 5.08 -3.74
N ASN A 128 -6.87 4.75 -4.05
CA ASN A 128 -6.44 3.34 -4.16
C ASN A 128 -6.52 2.60 -2.82
N CYS A 129 -6.19 3.26 -1.72
CA CYS A 129 -6.33 2.71 -0.37
C CYS A 129 -7.79 2.39 -0.06
N ALA A 130 -8.71 3.34 -0.25
CA ALA A 130 -10.14 3.12 -0.03
C ALA A 130 -10.69 1.98 -0.92
N LYS A 131 -10.27 1.93 -2.19
CA LYS A 131 -10.68 0.87 -3.11
C LYS A 131 -10.15 -0.50 -2.67
N ALA A 132 -8.88 -0.58 -2.28
CA ALA A 132 -8.27 -1.81 -1.78
C ALA A 132 -9.00 -2.33 -0.53
N LEU A 133 -9.24 -1.45 0.45
CA LEU A 133 -9.93 -1.82 1.70
C LEU A 133 -11.36 -2.29 1.45
N ARG A 134 -12.12 -1.59 0.59
CA ARG A 134 -13.48 -1.99 0.24
C ARG A 134 -13.50 -3.37 -0.42
N MET A 135 -12.54 -3.64 -1.31
CA MET A 135 -12.43 -4.96 -1.95
C MET A 135 -12.02 -6.05 -0.97
N PHE A 136 -11.09 -5.75 -0.06
CA PHE A 136 -10.66 -6.68 0.97
C PHE A 136 -11.78 -7.04 1.94
N LEU A 137 -12.56 -6.06 2.39
CA LEU A 137 -13.72 -6.31 3.26
C LEU A 137 -14.81 -7.10 2.55
N ARG A 138 -15.04 -6.87 1.25
CA ARG A 138 -15.95 -7.69 0.45
C ARG A 138 -15.52 -9.15 0.35
N PHE A 139 -14.22 -9.38 0.20
CA PHE A 139 -13.64 -10.72 0.30
C PHE A 139 -13.95 -11.34 1.67
N LEU A 140 -13.66 -10.64 2.77
CA LEU A 140 -13.95 -11.17 4.12
C LEU A 140 -15.43 -11.42 4.37
N ILE A 141 -16.32 -10.60 3.82
CA ILE A 141 -17.78 -10.80 3.90
C ILE A 141 -18.18 -12.04 3.10
N ALA A 142 -17.63 -12.24 1.90
CA ALA A 142 -17.90 -13.41 1.08
C ALA A 142 -17.43 -14.72 1.73
N GLU A 143 -16.31 -14.68 2.47
CA GLU A 143 -15.80 -15.80 3.27
C GLU A 143 -16.52 -15.95 4.64
N GLY A 144 -17.53 -15.14 4.93
CA GLY A 144 -18.27 -15.18 6.21
C GLY A 144 -17.46 -14.73 7.44
N GLN A 145 -16.32 -14.07 7.23
CA GLN A 145 -15.41 -13.67 8.31
C GLN A 145 -15.70 -12.27 8.88
N CYS A 146 -16.59 -11.48 8.26
CA CYS A 146 -16.95 -10.13 8.69
C CYS A 146 -18.45 -9.86 8.57
N ALA A 147 -18.93 -8.91 9.37
CA ALA A 147 -20.32 -8.45 9.30
C ALA A 147 -20.62 -7.81 7.93
N VAL A 148 -21.79 -8.13 7.37
CA VAL A 148 -22.29 -7.55 6.13
C VAL A 148 -22.40 -6.03 6.28
N GLY A 149 -21.94 -5.29 5.28
CA GLY A 149 -22.00 -3.82 5.26
C GLY A 149 -20.80 -3.11 5.90
N LEU A 150 -19.83 -3.84 6.47
CA LEU A 150 -18.59 -3.23 6.97
C LEU A 150 -17.78 -2.54 5.86
N ASP A 151 -17.88 -3.01 4.62
CA ASP A 151 -17.28 -2.39 3.45
C ASP A 151 -17.87 -1.00 3.13
N ALA A 152 -19.12 -0.74 3.53
CA ALA A 152 -19.77 0.58 3.42
C ALA A 152 -19.20 1.60 4.42
N ALA A 153 -18.46 1.16 5.46
CA ALA A 153 -17.77 2.07 6.37
C ALA A 153 -16.59 2.80 5.70
N ILE A 154 -16.08 2.27 4.58
CA ILE A 154 -14.96 2.87 3.85
C ILE A 154 -15.48 4.08 3.05
N PRO A 155 -14.97 5.30 3.32
CA PRO A 155 -15.47 6.51 2.66
C PRO A 155 -15.25 6.43 1.15
N THR A 156 -16.26 6.87 0.40
CA THR A 156 -16.12 7.07 -1.05
C THR A 156 -15.31 8.34 -1.26
N VAL A 157 -14.06 8.16 -1.69
CA VAL A 157 -13.14 9.26 -1.98
C VAL A 157 -13.48 9.83 -3.36
N ALA A 158 -14.50 10.70 -3.40
CA ALA A 158 -14.82 11.51 -4.58
C ALA A 158 -13.80 12.64 -4.73
N HIS A 159 -13.60 13.10 -5.97
CA HIS A 159 -12.59 14.08 -6.37
C HIS A 159 -12.72 15.47 -5.71
N TRP A 160 -13.81 15.77 -4.99
CA TRP A 160 -14.17 17.16 -4.67
C TRP A 160 -14.78 17.43 -3.28
N ARG A 161 -14.77 16.50 -2.30
CA ARG A 161 -15.40 16.74 -0.97
C ARG A 161 -14.47 16.59 0.24
N TRP A 162 -13.25 17.15 0.17
CA TRP A 162 -12.45 17.40 1.39
C TRP A 162 -12.43 18.87 1.83
N LEU A 163 -13.16 19.77 1.16
CA LEU A 163 -13.42 21.12 1.68
C LEU A 163 -14.35 21.17 2.90
N LEU A 164 -14.75 20.03 3.47
CA LEU A 164 -15.54 19.98 4.70
C LEU A 164 -14.74 19.33 5.84
N CYS A 165 -13.61 19.96 6.15
CA CYS A 165 -13.12 20.07 7.53
C CYS A 165 -13.15 21.54 7.98
N HIS A 166 -14.26 22.25 7.73
CA HIS A 166 -14.67 23.46 8.45
C HIS A 166 -16.17 23.71 8.20
N ALA A 167 -17.04 22.78 8.57
CA ALA A 167 -18.44 23.10 8.84
C ALA A 167 -19.04 22.03 9.76
N THR A 168 -19.37 22.49 10.96
CA THR A 168 -20.22 21.90 11.99
C THR A 168 -21.10 20.72 11.56
N PHE A 169 -20.85 19.58 12.20
CA PHE A 169 -21.84 18.53 12.39
C PHE A 169 -22.95 19.08 13.30
N ASN A 170 -24.15 19.31 12.75
CA ASN A 170 -25.34 19.58 13.54
C ASN A 170 -26.27 18.36 13.44
N PRO A 171 -26.52 17.63 14.54
CA PRO A 171 -27.54 16.61 14.59
C PRO A 171 -28.86 17.26 15.03
N LYS A 172 -29.88 17.23 14.16
CA LYS A 172 -31.27 17.35 14.63
C LYS A 172 -32.13 16.27 13.99
N THR A 173 -32.61 15.41 14.90
CA THR A 173 -33.91 14.71 14.98
C THR A 173 -34.53 14.21 13.68
#